data_AF-A0A382YR96-F1
#
_entry.id   AF-A0A382YR96-F1
#
_cell.length_a   1.000
_cell.length_b   1.000
_cell.length_c   1.000
_cell.angle_alpha   90.00
_cell.angle_beta   90.00
_cell.angle_gamma   90.00
#
_symmetry.space_group_name_H-M   'P 1'
#
loop_
_entity.id
_entity.type
_entity.pdbx_description
1 polymer ?
#
loop_
_entity_poly.entity_id
_entity_poly.type
_entity_poly.pdbx_seq_one_letter_code
_entity_poly.pdbx_strand_id
1 'polypeptide(L)'
;IPQNVSVPKKSKKSNMDTTKLNSVCNCYKEALSTLDEILDVRSNYESFEEYSKDTESVNKVKTYLKQWREIQSYCLQTYKRAMYSENDCYPTDSVEKKRLELNVLGIKS
;
A
#
# COMPACT_ATOMS: atom_id res chain seq x y z
N ILE A 1 -24.70 0.86 32.55
CA ILE A 1 -24.19 1.82 31.53
C ILE A 1 -24.04 1.02 30.23
N PRO A 2 -24.87 1.23 29.20
CA PRO A 2 -24.68 0.55 27.93
C PRO A 2 -23.52 1.20 27.17
N GLN A 3 -22.58 0.37 26.71
CA GLN A 3 -21.44 0.80 25.90
C GLN A 3 -21.92 1.21 24.51
N ASN A 4 -21.85 2.51 24.23
CA ASN A 4 -22.09 3.09 22.92
C ASN A 4 -20.89 2.74 22.00
N VAL A 5 -20.93 1.55 21.40
CA VAL A 5 -19.97 1.19 20.35
C VAL A 5 -20.39 1.94 19.09
N SER A 6 -19.77 3.10 18.90
CA SER A 6 -19.87 3.85 17.65
C SER A 6 -19.29 2.98 16.53
N VAL A 7 -20.19 2.41 15.74
CA VAL A 7 -19.88 1.72 14.47
C VAL A 7 -19.03 2.67 13.61
N PRO A 8 -17.91 2.21 13.02
CA PRO A 8 -17.09 3.08 12.18
C PRO A 8 -17.95 3.64 11.05
N LYS A 9 -17.94 4.98 10.92
CA LYS A 9 -18.54 5.71 9.80
C LYS A 9 -18.13 5.04 8.49
N LYS A 10 -19.11 4.64 7.68
CA LYS A 10 -18.95 4.16 6.30
C LYS A 10 -17.87 5.01 5.61
N SER A 11 -16.70 4.40 5.40
CA SER A 11 -15.63 4.94 4.60
C SER A 11 -16.19 5.31 3.23
N LYS A 12 -15.93 6.54 2.78
CA LYS A 12 -16.21 6.97 1.40
C LYS A 12 -15.70 5.87 0.48
N LYS A 13 -16.60 5.28 -0.31
CA LYS A 13 -16.30 4.24 -1.31
C LYS A 13 -15.13 4.78 -2.13
N SER A 14 -13.94 4.18 -2.03
CA SER A 14 -12.85 4.58 -2.91
C SER A 14 -13.26 4.18 -4.33
N ASN A 15 -13.05 5.08 -5.29
CA ASN A 15 -13.31 4.81 -6.70
C ASN A 15 -12.15 4.00 -7.31
N MET A 16 -11.47 3.18 -6.52
CA MET A 16 -10.37 2.36 -7.01
C MET A 16 -10.93 1.30 -7.94
N ASP A 17 -10.41 1.25 -9.15
CA ASP A 17 -10.72 0.19 -10.09
C ASP A 17 -10.14 -1.14 -9.58
N THR A 18 -11.00 -1.96 -8.99
CA THR A 18 -10.63 -3.26 -8.41
C THR A 18 -10.65 -4.39 -9.44
N THR A 19 -10.98 -4.11 -10.72
CA THR A 19 -11.02 -5.14 -11.77
C THR A 19 -9.68 -5.83 -11.95
N LYS A 20 -8.58 -5.11 -11.69
CA LYS A 20 -7.22 -5.65 -11.70
C LYS A 20 -6.93 -6.57 -10.52
N LEU A 21 -7.63 -6.44 -9.39
CA LEU A 21 -7.39 -7.20 -8.15
C LEU A 21 -8.17 -8.52 -8.07
N ASN A 22 -8.34 -9.21 -9.20
CA ASN A 22 -9.20 -10.38 -9.32
C ASN A 22 -8.55 -11.72 -8.95
N SER A 23 -7.30 -11.71 -8.43
CA SER A 23 -6.63 -12.89 -7.87
C SER A 23 -5.61 -12.49 -6.79
N VAL A 24 -5.16 -13.47 -5.98
CA VAL A 24 -4.05 -13.28 -5.03
C VAL A 24 -2.79 -12.77 -5.75
N CYS A 25 -2.46 -13.34 -6.90
CA CYS A 25 -1.30 -12.92 -7.68
C CYS A 25 -1.41 -11.49 -8.19
N ASN A 26 -2.60 -11.08 -8.64
CA ASN A 26 -2.78 -9.70 -9.05
C ASN A 26 -2.79 -8.73 -7.86
N CYS A 27 -3.29 -9.16 -6.70
CA CYS A 27 -3.14 -8.41 -5.46
C CYS A 27 -1.67 -8.17 -5.11
N TYR A 28 -0.81 -9.19 -5.18
CA TYR A 28 0.63 -9.02 -5.01
C TYR A 28 1.26 -8.14 -6.09
N LYS A 29 0.91 -8.35 -7.35
CA LYS A 29 1.46 -7.56 -8.47
C LYS A 29 1.18 -6.07 -8.29
N GLU A 30 -0.08 -5.68 -8.08
CA GLU A 30 -0.46 -4.27 -7.96
C GLU A 30 0.09 -3.66 -6.66
N ALA A 31 0.12 -4.44 -5.57
CA ALA A 31 0.77 -4.05 -4.32
C ALA A 31 2.25 -3.70 -4.51
N LEU A 32 3.02 -4.63 -5.07
CA LEU A 32 4.46 -4.48 -5.27
C LEU A 32 4.76 -3.35 -6.25
N SER A 33 4.02 -3.28 -7.36
CA SER A 33 4.16 -2.19 -8.33
C SER A 33 3.90 -0.82 -7.70
N THR A 34 2.89 -0.69 -6.83
CA THR A 34 2.61 0.58 -6.15
C THR A 34 3.71 0.95 -5.16
N LEU A 35 4.28 -0.03 -4.45
CA LEU A 35 5.41 0.20 -3.54
C LEU A 35 6.68 0.57 -4.31
N ASP A 36 6.90 -0.02 -5.50
CA ASP A 36 8.00 0.33 -6.40
C ASP A 36 7.93 1.77 -6.90
N GLU A 37 6.73 2.25 -7.27
CA GLU A 37 6.52 3.66 -7.65
C GLU A 37 6.86 4.62 -6.49
N ILE A 38 6.58 4.23 -5.24
CA ILE A 38 6.97 5.03 -4.07
C ILE A 38 8.49 5.03 -3.89
N LEU A 39 9.11 3.86 -4.02
CA LEU A 39 10.57 3.69 -3.90
C LEU A 39 11.29 4.51 -4.97
N ASP A 40 10.82 4.47 -6.22
CA ASP A 40 11.40 5.22 -7.33
C ASP A 40 11.38 6.72 -7.06
N VAL A 41 10.20 7.28 -6.72
CA VAL A 41 10.08 8.71 -6.39
C VAL A 41 10.98 9.08 -5.21
N ARG A 42 10.99 8.28 -4.14
CA ARG A 42 11.76 8.60 -2.93
C ARG A 42 13.27 8.47 -3.16
N SER A 43 13.72 7.53 -3.98
CA SER A 43 15.15 7.25 -4.19
C SER A 43 15.85 8.29 -5.06
N ASN A 44 15.10 9.17 -5.73
CA ASN A 44 15.65 10.32 -6.48
C ASN A 44 16.23 11.43 -5.58
N TYR A 45 16.16 11.30 -4.26
CA TYR A 45 16.64 12.29 -3.29
C TYR A 45 17.61 11.65 -2.30
N GLU A 46 18.72 12.33 -2.02
CA GLU A 46 19.76 11.80 -1.11
C GLU A 46 19.25 11.71 0.33
N SER A 47 18.38 12.65 0.73
CA SER A 47 17.86 12.73 2.09
C SER A 47 16.34 12.93 2.14
N PHE A 48 15.76 12.57 3.29
CA PHE A 48 14.34 12.85 3.52
C PHE A 48 14.04 14.35 3.57
N GLU A 49 14.99 15.17 4.04
CA GLU A 49 14.84 16.62 4.09
C GLU A 49 14.73 17.23 2.68
N GLU A 50 15.59 16.78 1.75
CA GLU A 50 15.55 17.21 0.36
C GLU A 50 14.24 16.82 -0.32
N TYR A 51 13.86 15.55 -0.21
CA TYR A 51 12.56 15.05 -0.66
C TYR A 51 11.39 15.88 -0.10
N SER A 52 11.43 16.22 1.20
CA SER A 52 10.35 16.94 1.87
C SER A 52 10.16 18.39 1.36
N LYS A 53 11.17 18.95 0.70
CA LYS A 53 11.10 20.29 0.07
C LYS A 53 10.43 20.24 -1.30
N ASP A 54 10.43 19.08 -1.96
CA ASP A 54 9.74 18.87 -3.23
C ASP A 54 8.26 18.50 -3.01
N THR A 55 7.40 19.51 -3.09
CA THR A 55 5.95 19.33 -2.87
C THR A 55 5.31 18.41 -3.92
N GLU A 56 5.82 18.38 -5.15
CA GLU A 56 5.26 17.52 -6.20
C GLU A 56 5.53 16.04 -5.87
N SER A 57 6.79 15.70 -5.57
CA SER A 57 7.19 14.34 -5.22
C SER A 57 6.54 13.87 -3.91
N VAL A 58 6.43 14.75 -2.91
CA VAL A 58 5.68 14.45 -1.68
C VAL A 58 4.22 14.11 -1.98
N ASN A 59 3.57 14.84 -2.88
CA ASN A 59 2.17 14.58 -3.24
C ASN A 59 2.01 13.31 -4.09
N LYS A 60 2.98 12.98 -4.94
CA LYS A 60 3.03 11.70 -5.67
C LYS A 60 3.12 10.53 -4.70
N VAL A 61 4.08 10.54 -3.77
CA VAL A 61 4.22 9.50 -2.73
C VAL A 61 2.95 9.37 -1.89
N LYS A 62 2.33 10.48 -1.48
CA LYS A 62 1.04 10.44 -0.74
C LYS A 62 -0.07 9.76 -1.55
N THR A 63 -0.13 10.02 -2.85
CA THR A 63 -1.12 9.40 -3.75
C THR A 63 -0.88 7.89 -3.85
N TYR A 64 0.35 7.46 -4.09
CA TYR A 64 0.70 6.04 -4.14
C TYR A 64 0.50 5.33 -2.80
N LEU A 65 0.83 5.97 -1.67
CA LEU A 65 0.56 5.41 -0.34
C LEU A 65 -0.94 5.21 -0.08
N LYS A 66 -1.78 6.10 -0.59
CA LYS A 66 -3.24 5.94 -0.51
C LYS A 66 -3.69 4.75 -1.35
N GLN A 67 -3.21 4.63 -2.59
CA GLN A 67 -3.51 3.50 -3.46
C GLN A 67 -3.06 2.17 -2.85
N TRP A 68 -1.85 2.12 -2.30
CA TRP A 68 -1.31 0.98 -1.58
C TRP A 68 -2.27 0.51 -0.47
N ARG A 69 -2.74 1.43 0.38
CA ARG A 69 -3.70 1.11 1.47
C ARG A 69 -5.04 0.61 0.94
N GLU A 70 -5.51 1.14 -0.18
CA GLU A 70 -6.75 0.69 -0.81
C GLU A 70 -6.61 -0.73 -1.40
N ILE A 71 -5.49 -1.03 -2.08
CA ILE A 71 -5.14 -2.38 -2.56
C ILE A 71 -5.05 -3.34 -1.37
N GLN A 72 -4.28 -3.00 -0.34
CA GLN A 72 -4.11 -3.82 0.85
C GLN A 72 -5.46 -4.13 1.50
N SER A 73 -6.29 -3.11 1.73
CA SER A 73 -7.61 -3.28 2.34
C SER A 73 -8.51 -4.19 1.50
N TYR A 74 -8.57 -3.98 0.19
CA TYR A 74 -9.40 -4.80 -0.70
C TYR A 74 -8.92 -6.26 -0.73
N CYS A 75 -7.64 -6.48 -0.97
CA CYS A 75 -7.06 -7.81 -1.10
C CYS A 75 -7.20 -8.64 0.19
N LEU A 76 -6.98 -8.01 1.35
CA LEU A 76 -7.17 -8.68 2.64
C LEU A 76 -8.64 -9.01 2.91
N GLN A 77 -9.59 -8.14 2.55
CA GLN A 77 -11.01 -8.42 2.71
C GLN A 77 -11.51 -9.52 1.77
N THR A 78 -11.02 -9.55 0.54
CA THR A 78 -11.45 -10.48 -0.51
C THR A 78 -10.82 -11.86 -0.35
N TYR A 79 -9.49 -11.94 -0.24
CA TYR A 79 -8.75 -13.21 -0.25
C TYR A 79 -8.36 -13.71 1.15
N LYS A 80 -8.47 -12.85 2.17
CA LYS A 80 -8.30 -13.21 3.59
C LYS A 80 -6.97 -13.93 3.83
N ARG A 81 -7.01 -15.12 4.44
CA ARG A 81 -5.82 -15.94 4.77
C ARG A 81 -5.00 -16.34 3.55
N ALA A 82 -5.61 -16.40 2.35
CA ALA A 82 -4.88 -16.73 1.13
C ALA A 82 -3.81 -15.69 0.78
N MET A 83 -3.94 -14.44 1.24
CA MET A 83 -2.88 -13.42 1.12
C MET A 83 -1.62 -13.73 1.91
N TYR A 84 -1.67 -14.69 2.85
CA TYR A 84 -0.54 -15.07 3.69
C TYR A 84 -0.11 -16.52 3.47
N SER A 85 -0.71 -17.20 2.50
CA SER A 85 -0.39 -18.58 2.16
C SER A 85 0.64 -18.62 1.03
N GLU A 86 1.39 -19.70 0.95
CA GLU A 86 2.26 -19.97 -0.19
C GLU A 86 1.46 -19.90 -1.50
N ASN A 87 2.07 -19.34 -2.53
CA ASN A 87 1.49 -19.14 -3.84
C ASN A 87 2.59 -19.19 -4.90
N ASP A 88 2.21 -19.46 -6.15
CA ASP A 88 3.17 -19.72 -7.23
C ASP A 88 3.73 -18.45 -7.90
N CYS A 89 3.32 -17.27 -7.43
CA CYS A 89 3.64 -16.01 -8.12
C CYS A 89 4.60 -15.11 -7.33
N TYR A 90 4.46 -14.99 -6.02
CA TYR A 90 5.32 -14.14 -5.20
C TYR A 90 5.58 -14.75 -3.82
N PRO A 91 6.82 -14.64 -3.30
CA PRO A 91 7.10 -14.95 -1.90
C PRO A 91 6.18 -14.16 -0.97
N THR A 92 5.69 -14.81 0.09
CA THR A 92 4.69 -14.23 1.00
C THR A 92 5.18 -12.96 1.70
N ASP A 93 6.50 -12.83 1.87
CA ASP A 93 7.18 -11.70 2.51
C ASP A 93 7.56 -10.54 1.57
N SER A 94 7.30 -10.66 0.26
CA SER A 94 7.75 -9.68 -0.75
C SER A 94 7.25 -8.27 -0.48
N VAL A 95 6.00 -8.15 -0.04
CA VAL A 95 5.38 -6.86 0.31
C VAL A 95 6.07 -6.26 1.53
N GLU A 96 6.33 -7.08 2.56
CA GLU A 96 6.94 -6.59 3.80
C GLU A 96 8.38 -6.12 3.56
N LYS A 97 9.15 -6.82 2.71
CA LYS A 97 10.49 -6.39 2.30
C LYS A 97 10.49 -4.97 1.73
N LYS A 98 9.59 -4.65 0.79
CA LYS A 98 9.48 -3.30 0.23
C LYS A 98 9.04 -2.25 1.26
N ARG A 99 8.14 -2.62 2.19
CA ARG A 99 7.74 -1.72 3.28
C ARG A 99 8.91 -1.39 4.20
N LEU A 100 9.79 -2.36 4.48
CA LEU A 100 11.00 -2.13 5.26
C LEU A 100 11.98 -1.19 4.52
N GLU A 101 12.16 -1.38 3.21
CA GLU A 101 12.96 -0.46 2.38
C GLU A 101 12.41 0.98 2.44
N LEU A 102 11.10 1.16 2.29
CA LEU A 102 10.46 2.46 2.43
C LEU A 102 10.65 3.08 3.82
N ASN A 103 10.54 2.27 4.88
CA ASN A 103 10.76 2.72 6.24
C ASN A 103 12.19 3.23 6.45
N VAL A 104 13.20 2.57 5.87
CA VAL A 104 14.60 3.02 5.90
C VAL A 104 14.74 4.39 5.22
N LEU A 105 13.97 4.65 4.17
CA LEU A 105 13.95 5.94 3.46
C LEU A 105 13.10 7.02 4.16
N GLY A 106 12.50 6.72 5.31
CA GLY A 106 11.66 7.66 6.08
C GLY A 106 10.19 7.68 5.63
N ILE A 107 9.76 6.75 4.77
CA ILE A 107 8.37 6.63 4.32
C ILE A 107 7.67 5.53 5.12
N LYS A 108 6.69 5.92 5.95
CA LYS A 108 5.87 4.98 6.72
C LYS A 108 4.68 4.50 5.89
N SER A 109 4.71 3.23 5.51
CA SER A 109 3.66 2.55 4.71
C SER A 109 2.80 1.62 5.55
#